data_AF-A0A6S6VBM6-F1
#
_entry.id   AF-A0A6S6VBM6-F1
#
_cell.length_a   1.000
_cell.length_b   1.000
_cell.length_c   1.000
_cell.angle_alpha   90.00
_cell.angle_beta   90.00
_cell.angle_gamma   90.00
#
_symmetry.space_group_name_H-M   'P 1'
#
loop_
_entity.id
_entity.type
_entity.pdbx_description
1 polymer ?
#
loop_
_entity_poly.entity_id
_entity_poly.type
_entity_poly.pdbx_seq_one_letter_code
_entity_poly.pdbx_strand_id
1 'polypeptide(L)'
;MATLDPEVAIVTVEAQLKDIVQNLYNLIVQAYDHHGSKTQDAMKREIQVLVQNLVQLSRTAPSIQINIPPEVMSYVENSRNPDIFTREFVETVQRMNQMLNGRVDAYRMLQEQLARQVSSAIPELKDDVSSLVEATGGRVTV
;
A
#
# COMPACT_ATOMS: atom_id res chain seq x y z
N MET A 1 0.68 -17.59 23.93
CA MET A 1 1.78 -17.08 23.07
C MET A 1 1.55 -15.59 22.97
N ALA A 2 2.25 -14.80 23.77
CA ALA A 2 1.99 -13.37 23.89
C ALA A 2 2.25 -12.71 22.53
N THR A 3 1.20 -12.17 21.93
CA THR A 3 1.30 -11.36 20.73
C THR A 3 2.09 -10.11 21.11
N LEU A 4 3.37 -10.06 20.73
CA LEU A 4 4.13 -8.82 20.77
C LEU A 4 3.34 -7.77 19.99
N ASP A 5 3.24 -6.55 20.54
CA ASP A 5 2.63 -5.45 19.82
C ASP A 5 3.30 -5.33 18.43
N PRO A 6 2.52 -5.22 17.34
CA PRO A 6 3.06 -5.22 15.98
C PRO A 6 4.15 -4.18 15.76
N GLU A 7 4.02 -3.03 16.43
CA GLU A 7 4.97 -1.93 16.39
C GLU A 7 6.31 -2.30 17.04
N VAL A 8 6.29 -3.02 18.16
CA VAL A 8 7.49 -3.52 18.83
C VAL A 8 8.20 -4.57 17.98
N ALA A 9 7.44 -5.44 17.30
CA ALA A 9 7.99 -6.44 16.40
C ALA A 9 8.73 -5.79 15.20
N ILE A 10 8.14 -4.75 14.60
CA ILE A 10 8.75 -3.99 13.49
C ILE A 10 10.06 -3.35 13.93
N VAL A 11 10.07 -2.64 15.06
CA VAL A 11 11.27 -1.96 15.57
C VAL A 11 12.37 -2.98 15.89
N THR A 12 12.00 -4.13 16.45
CA THR A 12 12.96 -5.21 16.76
C THR A 12 13.60 -5.78 15.49
N VAL A 13 12.80 -6.06 14.47
CA VAL A 13 13.30 -6.57 13.18
C VAL A 13 14.15 -5.51 12.46
N GLU A 14 13.76 -4.24 12.52
CA GLU A 14 14.54 -3.14 11.96
C GLU A 14 15.93 -3.04 12.61
N ALA A 15 16.00 -3.15 13.94
CA ALA A 15 17.27 -3.16 14.65
C ALA A 15 18.15 -4.37 14.22
N GLN A 16 17.56 -5.57 14.14
CA GLN A 16 18.28 -6.77 13.67
C GLN A 16 18.81 -6.61 12.24
N LEU A 17 18.04 -5.99 11.34
CA LEU A 17 18.46 -5.67 9.98
C LEU A 17 19.65 -4.70 9.95
N LYS A 18 19.60 -3.65 10.77
CA LYS A 18 20.71 -2.68 10.91
C LYS A 18 21.98 -3.35 11.43
N ASP A 19 21.86 -4.24 12.41
CA ASP A 19 23.01 -4.99 12.94
C ASP A 19 23.64 -5.90 11.88
N ILE A 20 22.83 -6.55 11.04
CA ILE A 20 23.32 -7.36 9.91
C ILE A 20 24.09 -6.50 8.90
N VAL A 21 23.55 -5.33 8.53
CA VAL A 21 24.23 -4.39 7.62
C VAL A 21 25.56 -3.92 8.23
N GLN A 22 25.58 -3.64 9.53
CA GLN A 22 26.81 -3.24 10.22
C GLN A 22 27.86 -4.36 10.25
N ASN A 23 27.46 -5.61 10.52
CA ASN A 23 28.35 -6.77 10.48
C ASN A 23 28.95 -6.96 9.07
N LEU A 24 28.14 -6.81 8.02
CA LEU A 24 28.61 -6.89 6.63
C LEU A 24 29.62 -5.78 6.32
N TYR A 25 29.36 -4.55 6.77
CA TYR A 25 30.29 -3.43 6.61
C TYR A 25 31.61 -3.69 7.34
N ASN A 26 31.57 -4.13 8.60
CA ASN A 26 32.75 -4.47 9.39
C ASN A 26 33.60 -5.55 8.69
N LEU A 27 32.95 -6.56 8.12
CA LEU A 27 33.61 -7.64 7.40
C LEU A 27 34.32 -7.12 6.14
N ILE A 28 33.68 -6.22 5.37
CA ILE A 28 34.30 -5.57 4.20
C ILE A 28 35.56 -4.78 4.62
N VAL A 29 35.48 -4.00 5.70
CA VAL A 29 36.61 -3.19 6.20
C VAL A 29 37.75 -4.09 6.68
N GLN A 30 37.46 -5.14 7.44
CA GLN A 30 38.48 -6.08 7.94
C GLN A 30 39.11 -6.91 6.81
N ALA A 31 38.36 -7.21 5.75
CA ALA A 31 38.89 -7.87 4.56
C ALA A 31 39.82 -6.95 3.76
N TYR A 32 39.53 -5.65 3.72
CA TYR A 32 40.37 -4.65 3.07
C TYR A 32 41.66 -4.38 3.84
N ASP A 33 41.58 -4.19 5.17
CA ASP A 33 42.73 -3.88 6.05
C ASP A 33 43.22 -5.12 6.81
N HIS A 34 43.71 -6.11 6.05
CA HIS A 34 44.06 -7.41 6.59
C HIS A 34 45.44 -7.43 7.28
N HIS A 35 45.47 -7.49 8.62
CA HIS A 35 46.69 -7.54 9.44
C HIS A 35 47.02 -8.95 9.94
N GLY A 36 46.92 -9.95 9.06
CA GLY A 36 47.34 -11.33 9.35
C GLY A 36 46.41 -12.09 10.29
N SER A 37 46.97 -12.95 11.16
CA SER A 37 46.21 -13.95 11.94
C SER A 37 45.16 -13.35 12.88
N LYS A 38 45.45 -12.19 13.50
CA LYS A 38 44.50 -11.50 14.40
C LYS A 38 43.25 -11.04 13.65
N THR A 39 43.40 -10.56 12.42
CA THR A 39 42.27 -10.15 11.58
C THR A 39 41.48 -11.37 11.11
N GLN A 40 42.14 -12.51 10.83
CA GLN A 40 41.41 -13.75 10.49
C GLN A 40 40.52 -14.25 11.63
N ASP A 41 41.01 -14.23 12.87
CA ASP A 41 40.23 -14.68 14.03
C ASP A 41 39.11 -13.69 14.39
N ALA A 42 39.28 -12.39 14.11
CA ALA A 42 38.22 -11.40 14.19
C ALA A 42 37.13 -11.66 13.12
N MET A 43 37.51 -11.86 11.86
CA MET A 43 36.56 -12.15 10.78
C MET A 43 35.77 -13.43 11.02
N LYS A 44 36.40 -14.51 11.51
CA LYS A 44 35.70 -15.75 11.86
C LYS A 44 34.61 -15.52 12.91
N ARG A 45 34.90 -14.69 13.92
CA ARG A 45 33.92 -14.31 14.94
C ARG A 45 32.79 -13.48 14.33
N GLU A 46 33.12 -12.52 13.47
CA GLU A 46 32.12 -11.67 12.80
C GLU A 46 31.17 -12.49 11.91
N ILE A 47 31.69 -13.48 11.18
CA ILE A 47 30.88 -14.41 10.37
C ILE A 47 29.94 -15.23 11.26
N GLN A 48 30.42 -15.70 12.43
CA GLN A 48 29.57 -16.43 13.37
C GLN A 48 28.44 -15.55 13.91
N VAL A 49 28.74 -14.29 14.26
CA VAL A 49 27.73 -13.31 14.70
C VAL A 49 26.73 -13.01 13.58
N LEU A 50 27.20 -12.82 12.35
CA LEU A 50 26.35 -12.60 11.18
C LEU A 50 25.36 -13.76 10.97
N VAL A 51 25.84 -15.01 11.03
CA VAL A 51 24.99 -16.20 10.90
C VAL A 51 23.96 -16.26 12.02
N GLN A 52 24.35 -15.97 13.27
CA GLN A 52 23.41 -15.93 14.40
C GLN A 52 22.33 -14.86 14.20
N ASN A 53 22.71 -13.66 13.76
CA ASN A 53 21.78 -12.56 13.50
C ASN A 53 20.81 -12.91 12.36
N LEU A 54 21.26 -13.54 11.28
CA LEU A 54 20.41 -14.01 10.19
C LEU A 54 19.40 -15.07 10.65
N VAL A 55 19.83 -16.01 11.50
CA VAL A 55 18.93 -17.04 12.07
C VAL A 55 17.90 -16.41 13.00
N GLN A 56 18.29 -15.42 13.81
CA GLN A 56 17.37 -14.69 14.66
C GLN A 56 16.34 -13.91 13.82
N LEU A 57 16.80 -13.18 12.79
CA LEU A 57 15.92 -12.46 11.86
C LEU A 57 14.91 -13.41 11.19
N SER A 58 15.34 -14.57 10.73
CA SER A 58 14.45 -15.58 10.11
C SER A 58 13.36 -16.08 11.08
N ARG A 59 13.61 -16.08 12.39
CA ARG A 59 12.62 -16.47 13.42
C ARG A 59 11.71 -15.31 13.82
N THR A 60 12.21 -14.08 13.80
CA THR A 60 11.45 -12.89 14.20
C THR A 60 10.63 -12.32 13.05
N ALA A 61 11.09 -12.40 11.79
CA ALA A 61 10.38 -11.87 10.63
C ALA A 61 8.92 -12.37 10.49
N PRO A 62 8.57 -13.65 10.73
CA PRO A 62 7.19 -14.12 10.69
C PRO A 62 6.26 -13.52 11.74
N SER A 63 6.79 -12.84 12.77
CA SER A 63 5.97 -12.12 13.76
C SER A 63 5.33 -10.85 13.19
N ILE A 64 5.86 -10.33 12.07
CA ILE A 64 5.30 -9.19 11.36
C ILE A 64 4.24 -9.69 10.37
N GLN A 65 2.97 -9.42 10.68
CA GLN A 65 1.83 -9.77 9.81
C GLN A 65 1.39 -8.55 8.99
N ILE A 66 2.24 -8.12 8.06
CA ILE A 66 1.93 -7.02 7.13
C ILE A 66 1.87 -7.57 5.71
N ASN A 67 0.74 -7.34 5.03
CA ASN A 67 0.61 -7.62 3.61
C ASN A 67 1.18 -6.45 2.81
N ILE A 68 2.24 -6.70 2.05
CA ILE A 68 2.86 -5.72 1.18
C ILE A 68 2.37 -5.98 -0.25
N PRO A 69 1.79 -4.99 -0.94
CA PRO A 69 1.41 -5.13 -2.34
C PRO A 69 2.63 -5.46 -3.22
N PRO A 70 2.52 -6.37 -4.20
CA PRO A 70 3.63 -6.73 -5.07
C PRO A 70 4.18 -5.53 -5.85
N GLU A 71 3.35 -4.54 -6.14
CA GLU A 71 3.76 -3.30 -6.81
C GLU A 71 4.76 -2.51 -5.96
N VAL A 72 4.59 -2.47 -4.63
CA VAL A 72 5.54 -1.82 -3.72
C VAL A 72 6.88 -2.54 -3.73
N MET A 73 6.88 -3.88 -3.82
CA MET A 73 8.10 -4.67 -3.94
C MET A 73 8.89 -4.29 -5.20
N SER A 74 8.20 -4.14 -6.35
CA SER A 74 8.85 -3.70 -7.59
C SER A 74 9.47 -2.31 -7.49
N TYR A 75 8.91 -1.41 -6.68
CA TYR A 75 9.53 -0.10 -6.43
C TYR A 75 10.87 -0.25 -5.69
N VAL A 76 10.90 -1.09 -4.65
CA VAL A 76 12.13 -1.36 -3.87
C VAL A 76 13.20 -2.05 -4.72
N GLU A 77 12.82 -3.06 -5.52
CA GLU A 77 13.74 -3.78 -6.42
C GLU A 77 14.39 -2.85 -7.45
N ASN A 78 13.63 -1.87 -7.96
CA ASN A 78 14.12 -0.88 -8.91
C ASN A 78 14.79 0.34 -8.23
N SER A 79 15.08 0.26 -6.92
CA SER A 79 15.68 1.35 -6.14
C SER A 79 14.88 2.67 -6.19
N ARG A 80 13.56 2.58 -6.38
CA ARG A 80 12.63 3.72 -6.39
C ARG A 80 12.01 3.87 -5.00
N ASN A 81 11.77 5.11 -4.58
CA ASN A 81 11.12 5.37 -3.29
C ASN A 81 9.68 4.78 -3.27
N PRO A 82 9.36 3.81 -2.38
CA PRO A 82 8.02 3.23 -2.28
C PRO A 82 6.93 4.24 -1.89
N ASP A 83 7.26 5.37 -1.25
CA ASP A 83 6.29 6.43 -0.93
C ASP A 83 5.61 7.01 -2.17
N ILE A 84 6.31 6.93 -3.32
CA ILE A 84 5.76 7.39 -4.59
C ILE A 84 4.56 6.51 -5.00
N PHE A 85 4.59 5.20 -4.75
CA PHE A 85 3.45 4.33 -5.00
C PHE A 85 2.24 4.76 -4.19
N THR A 86 2.43 5.01 -2.89
CA THR A 86 1.36 5.49 -2.00
C THR A 86 0.77 6.80 -2.51
N ARG A 87 1.61 7.74 -2.93
CA ARG A 87 1.16 9.02 -3.52
C ARG A 87 0.36 8.81 -4.80
N GLU A 88 0.88 8.04 -5.75
CA GLU A 88 0.21 7.74 -7.03
C GLU A 88 -1.12 7.00 -6.81
N PHE A 89 -1.18 6.11 -5.82
CA PHE A 89 -2.39 5.41 -5.45
C PHE A 89 -3.47 6.37 -4.93
N VAL A 90 -3.13 7.26 -3.99
CA VAL A 90 -4.05 8.27 -3.47
C VAL A 90 -4.53 9.22 -4.58
N GLU A 91 -3.63 9.69 -5.44
CA GLU A 91 -3.97 10.54 -6.59
C GLU A 91 -4.92 9.82 -7.56
N THR A 92 -4.71 8.53 -7.80
CA THR A 92 -5.57 7.70 -8.66
C THR A 92 -6.95 7.52 -8.04
N VAL A 93 -7.02 7.18 -6.75
CA VAL A 93 -8.29 7.03 -6.02
C VAL A 93 -9.09 8.33 -6.04
N GLN A 94 -8.44 9.47 -5.80
CA GLN A 94 -9.08 10.77 -5.87
C GLN A 94 -9.65 11.06 -7.27
N ARG A 95 -8.84 10.84 -8.32
CA ARG A 95 -9.26 11.03 -9.71
C ARG A 95 -10.44 10.13 -10.07
N MET A 96 -10.38 8.86 -9.70
CA MET A 96 -11.46 7.90 -9.94
C MET A 96 -12.74 8.29 -9.21
N ASN A 97 -12.64 8.72 -7.95
CA ASN A 97 -13.80 9.18 -7.18
C ASN A 97 -14.47 10.40 -7.82
N GLN A 98 -13.69 11.41 -8.21
CA GLN A 98 -14.21 12.58 -8.92
C GLN A 98 -14.86 12.22 -10.25
N MET A 99 -14.22 11.34 -11.02
CA MET A 99 -14.77 10.85 -12.29
C MET A 99 -16.08 10.08 -12.08
N LEU A 100 -16.16 9.22 -11.07
CA LEU A 100 -17.38 8.48 -10.75
C LEU A 100 -18.50 9.41 -10.31
N ASN A 101 -18.20 10.40 -9.46
CA ASN A 101 -19.19 11.40 -9.07
C ASN A 101 -19.71 12.19 -10.28
N GLY A 102 -18.81 12.65 -11.16
CA GLY A 102 -19.21 13.34 -12.38
C GLY A 102 -20.06 12.49 -13.33
N ARG A 103 -19.81 11.18 -13.40
CA ARG A 103 -20.67 10.24 -14.15
C ARG A 103 -22.05 10.10 -13.52
N VAL A 104 -22.12 9.96 -12.19
CA VAL A 104 -23.39 9.91 -11.46
C VAL A 104 -24.21 11.18 -11.72
N ASP A 105 -23.58 12.35 -11.62
CA ASP A 105 -24.22 13.63 -11.90
C ASP A 105 -24.73 13.73 -13.34
N ALA A 106 -23.92 13.31 -14.33
CA ALA A 106 -24.31 13.31 -15.74
C ALA A 106 -25.50 12.37 -16.02
N TYR A 107 -25.52 11.17 -15.42
CA TYR A 107 -26.65 10.25 -15.54
C TYR A 107 -27.91 10.80 -14.88
N ARG A 108 -27.78 11.50 -13.75
CA ARG A 108 -28.89 12.17 -13.07
C ARG A 108 -29.49 13.27 -13.96
N MET A 109 -28.64 14.09 -14.59
CA MET A 109 -29.09 15.12 -15.54
C MET A 109 -29.79 14.53 -16.77
N LEU A 110 -29.28 13.42 -17.31
CA LEU A 110 -29.91 12.71 -18.42
C LEU A 110 -31.28 12.17 -18.02
N GLN A 111 -31.38 11.54 -16.84
CA GLN A 111 -32.63 11.04 -16.29
C GLN A 111 -33.67 12.15 -16.15
N GLU A 112 -33.30 13.27 -15.52
CA GLU A 112 -34.18 14.43 -15.35
C GLU A 112 -34.69 14.96 -16.69
N GLN A 113 -33.80 15.05 -17.70
CA GLN A 113 -34.20 15.58 -18.98
C GLN A 113 -35.10 14.63 -19.77
N LEU A 114 -34.81 13.31 -19.73
CA LEU A 114 -35.69 12.30 -20.31
C LEU A 114 -37.06 12.30 -19.64
N ALA A 115 -37.11 12.37 -18.31
CA ALA A 115 -38.35 12.42 -17.56
C ALA A 115 -39.23 13.62 -17.96
N ARG A 116 -38.62 14.81 -18.12
CA ARG A 116 -39.31 16.03 -18.58
C ARG A 116 -39.85 15.87 -20.00
N GLN A 117 -39.03 15.38 -20.93
CA GLN A 117 -39.45 15.21 -22.33
C GLN A 117 -40.55 14.16 -22.48
N VAL A 118 -40.45 13.03 -21.80
CA VAL A 118 -41.49 11.98 -21.82
C VAL A 118 -42.79 12.50 -21.21
N SER A 119 -42.73 13.19 -20.07
CA SER A 119 -43.92 13.80 -19.44
C SER A 119 -44.59 14.87 -20.31
N SER A 120 -43.80 15.60 -21.11
CA SER A 120 -44.31 16.61 -22.05
C SER A 120 -44.90 15.99 -23.32
N ALA A 121 -44.32 14.90 -23.82
CA ALA A 121 -44.76 14.25 -25.06
C ALA A 121 -45.96 13.32 -24.84
N ILE A 122 -46.04 12.67 -23.66
CA ILE A 122 -47.08 11.72 -23.30
C ILE A 122 -47.58 12.05 -21.88
N PRO A 123 -48.58 12.95 -21.75
CA PRO A 123 -49.08 13.39 -20.44
C PRO A 123 -49.65 12.28 -19.56
N GLU A 124 -50.17 11.20 -20.18
CA GLU A 124 -50.74 10.04 -19.48
C GLU A 124 -49.72 9.27 -18.64
N LEU A 125 -48.43 9.33 -19.02
CA LEU A 125 -47.34 8.61 -18.33
C LEU A 125 -46.63 9.46 -17.26
N LYS A 126 -47.08 10.69 -17.02
CA LYS A 126 -46.40 11.64 -16.12
C LYS A 126 -46.28 11.10 -14.68
N ASP A 127 -47.33 10.49 -14.16
CA ASP A 127 -47.37 9.97 -12.78
C ASP A 127 -46.47 8.74 -12.62
N ASP A 128 -46.43 7.87 -13.64
CA ASP A 128 -45.55 6.69 -13.68
C ASP A 128 -44.07 7.11 -13.76
N VAL A 129 -43.75 8.08 -14.62
CA VAL A 129 -42.39 8.63 -14.77
C VAL A 129 -41.93 9.32 -13.48
N SER A 130 -42.81 10.07 -12.81
CA SER A 130 -42.49 10.70 -11.53
C SER A 130 -42.18 9.66 -10.46
N SER A 131 -43.02 8.63 -10.36
CA SER A 131 -42.83 7.52 -9.43
C SER A 131 -41.51 6.78 -9.67
N LEU A 132 -41.14 6.56 -10.94
CA LEU A 132 -39.88 5.90 -11.32
C LEU A 132 -38.64 6.73 -10.94
N VAL A 133 -38.68 8.05 -11.19
CA VAL A 133 -37.56 8.94 -10.85
C VAL A 133 -37.38 9.03 -9.34
N GLU A 134 -38.47 9.10 -8.57
CA GLU A 134 -38.42 9.10 -7.11
C GLU A 134 -37.90 7.76 -6.56
N ALA A 135 -38.35 6.63 -7.13
CA ALA A 135 -37.90 5.29 -6.74
C ALA A 135 -36.40 5.06 -6.99
N THR A 136 -35.82 5.76 -7.96
CA THR A 136 -34.39 5.71 -8.30
C THR A 136 -33.57 6.77 -7.54
N GLY A 137 -34.17 7.49 -6.60
CA GLY A 137 -33.50 8.48 -5.74
C GLY A 137 -33.33 9.85 -6.39
N GLY A 138 -33.90 10.06 -7.59
CA GLY A 138 -34.02 11.37 -8.22
C GLY A 138 -35.17 12.18 -7.64
N ARG A 139 -35.21 13.49 -7.93
CA ARG A 139 -36.39 14.33 -7.68
C ARG A 139 -36.84 14.91 -9.00
N VAL A 140 -38.12 14.71 -9.33
CA VAL A 140 -38.73 15.46 -10.43
C VAL A 140 -39.05 16.86 -9.91
N THR A 141 -38.23 17.84 -10.25
CA THR A 141 -38.71 19.24 -10.26
C THR A 141 -39.67 19.35 -11.44
N VAL A 142 -40.96 19.18 -11.15
CA VAL A 142 -42.06 19.56 -12.05
C VAL A 142 -42.07 21.08 -12.21
#